data_AF-A0A7R9EJW2-F1
#
_entry.id   AF-A0A7R9EJW2-F1
#
_cell.length_a   1.000
_cell.length_b   1.000
_cell.length_c   1.000
_cell.angle_alpha   90.00
_cell.angle_beta   90.00
_cell.angle_gamma   90.00
#
_symmetry.space_group_name_H-M   'P 1'
#
loop_
_entity.id
_entity.type
_entity.pdbx_description
1 polymer ?
#
loop_
_entity_poly.entity_id
_entity_poly.type
_entity_poly.pdbx_seq_one_letter_code
_entity_poly.pdbx_strand_id
1 'polypeptide(L)'
;MGLTGAVADDQEAELIHSVCEKDIVCGSGILAELSTLVLNTCRDPVTFSDPSLQTAAALSMAKMMLVSSEFCEKNLQLLVSLMERSSLPTLRCNLVIAMGDMSYRFPNVVEPWSAHIYSRLHDPSLLVRRTTVIVLSNLIMNEMVKVKGQISDLALCIVDPEDIIAAMACSFFFELAKKGNALYNVMPDIISRLSSPDLNLPEQKFQLILKHVINLITKERQLESLVEKLCLRFQAAQKERQWRDLAYCLTLMPYTERSLRRLLNNVAMFADKLHEPVVYNSFTTIIANTGKNAKQDIK
;
A
#
# COMPACT_ATOMS: atom_id res chain seq x y z
N MET A 1 -21.61 32.60 33.48
CA MET A 1 -22.41 31.36 33.53
C MET A 1 -22.25 30.45 32.30
N GLY A 2 -21.67 30.90 31.17
CA GLY A 2 -21.51 30.03 29.98
C GLY A 2 -20.35 29.02 30.03
N LEU A 3 -19.28 29.30 30.78
CA LEU A 3 -18.09 28.41 30.84
C LEU A 3 -18.30 27.17 31.73
N THR A 4 -19.19 27.25 32.72
CA THR A 4 -19.47 26.14 33.64
C THR A 4 -20.44 25.11 33.08
N GLY A 5 -21.32 25.51 32.14
CA GLY A 5 -22.22 24.60 31.43
C GLY A 5 -21.48 23.75 30.40
N ALA A 6 -20.62 24.37 29.58
CA ALA A 6 -19.83 23.65 28.58
C ALA A 6 -18.90 22.58 29.19
N VAL A 7 -18.27 22.87 30.35
CA VAL A 7 -17.38 21.91 31.03
C VAL A 7 -18.15 20.75 31.68
N ALA A 8 -19.40 20.96 32.10
CA ALA A 8 -20.25 19.90 32.63
C ALA A 8 -20.74 18.97 31.52
N ASP A 9 -21.13 19.53 30.36
CA ASP A 9 -21.54 18.77 29.18
C ASP A 9 -20.37 17.91 28.63
N ASP A 10 -19.14 18.44 28.66
CA ASP A 10 -17.93 17.70 28.26
C ASP A 10 -17.64 16.50 29.18
N GLN A 11 -17.81 16.65 30.50
CA GLN A 11 -17.62 15.55 31.46
C GLN A 11 -18.66 14.44 31.31
N GLU A 12 -19.92 14.80 31.05
CA GLU A 12 -20.97 13.83 30.78
C GLU A 12 -20.70 13.07 29.47
N ALA A 13 -20.25 13.76 28.43
CA ALA A 13 -19.86 13.14 27.16
C ALA A 13 -18.67 12.17 27.33
N GLU A 14 -17.66 12.54 28.11
CA GLU A 14 -16.53 11.66 28.43
C GLU A 14 -16.97 10.42 29.23
N LEU A 15 -17.88 10.59 30.19
CA LEU A 15 -18.45 9.47 30.95
C LEU A 15 -19.21 8.51 30.02
N ILE A 16 -20.09 9.04 29.17
CA ILE A 16 -20.83 8.24 28.17
C ILE A 16 -19.85 7.50 27.25
N HIS A 17 -18.80 8.17 26.77
CA HIS A 17 -17.78 7.53 25.94
C HIS A 17 -17.08 6.41 26.70
N SER A 18 -16.70 6.62 27.97
CA SER A 18 -16.05 5.59 28.80
C SER A 18 -16.96 4.39 29.04
N VAL A 19 -18.25 4.59 29.29
CA VAL A 19 -19.22 3.50 29.46
C VAL A 19 -19.39 2.73 28.16
N CYS A 20 -19.54 3.43 27.03
CA CYS A 20 -19.64 2.78 25.72
C CYS A 20 -18.41 1.94 25.37
N GLU A 21 -17.22 2.47 25.65
CA GLU A 21 -15.93 1.85 25.37
C GLU A 21 -15.68 0.60 26.23
N LYS A 22 -16.18 0.56 27.47
CA LYS A 22 -15.86 -0.50 28.45
C LYS A 22 -16.99 -1.50 28.70
N ASP A 23 -18.25 -1.08 28.63
CA ASP A 23 -19.34 -1.91 29.17
C ASP A 23 -20.16 -2.60 28.08
N ILE A 24 -20.27 -2.04 26.87
CA ILE A 24 -21.18 -2.56 25.82
C ILE A 24 -20.80 -3.98 25.40
N VAL A 25 -19.52 -4.22 25.09
CA VAL A 25 -19.04 -5.53 24.57
C VAL A 25 -18.09 -6.27 25.52
N CYS A 26 -17.58 -5.59 26.55
CA CYS A 26 -16.66 -6.15 27.55
C CYS A 26 -17.27 -6.24 28.96
N GLY A 27 -18.46 -5.68 29.19
CA GLY A 27 -19.14 -5.70 30.49
C GLY A 27 -19.95 -6.98 30.74
N SER A 28 -21.01 -6.86 31.54
CA SER A 28 -21.93 -7.96 31.89
C SER A 28 -23.31 -7.84 31.22
N GLY A 29 -23.45 -6.97 30.23
CA GLY A 29 -24.70 -6.78 29.49
C GLY A 29 -24.93 -7.85 28.43
N ILE A 30 -26.13 -7.88 27.86
CA ILE A 30 -26.52 -8.88 26.85
C ILE A 30 -25.60 -8.90 25.62
N LEU A 31 -25.07 -7.74 25.20
CA LEU A 31 -24.15 -7.66 24.07
C LEU A 31 -22.78 -8.27 24.38
N ALA A 32 -22.33 -8.21 25.63
CA ALA A 32 -21.11 -8.88 26.07
C ALA A 32 -21.31 -10.40 26.20
N GLU A 33 -22.49 -10.86 26.64
CA GLU A 33 -22.83 -12.29 26.60
C GLU A 33 -22.90 -12.83 25.16
N LEU A 34 -23.53 -12.07 24.26
CA LEU A 34 -23.59 -12.39 22.83
C LEU A 34 -22.21 -12.38 22.17
N SER A 35 -21.30 -11.50 22.59
CA SER A 35 -19.93 -11.48 22.06
C SER A 35 -19.21 -12.79 22.32
N THR A 36 -19.45 -13.42 23.47
CA THR A 36 -18.89 -14.75 23.80
C THR A 36 -19.39 -15.83 22.83
N LEU A 37 -20.69 -15.86 22.53
CA LEU A 37 -21.27 -16.79 21.55
C LEU A 37 -20.68 -16.58 20.14
N VAL A 38 -20.58 -15.31 19.72
CA VAL A 38 -20.01 -14.93 18.43
C VAL A 38 -18.54 -15.37 18.33
N LEU A 39 -17.73 -15.09 19.36
CA LEU A 39 -16.32 -15.48 19.40
C LEU A 39 -16.13 -16.99 19.37
N ASN A 40 -16.96 -17.76 20.09
CA ASN A 40 -16.91 -19.21 20.07
C ASN A 40 -17.22 -19.77 18.67
N THR A 41 -18.19 -19.18 17.98
CA THR A 41 -18.53 -19.53 16.59
C THR A 41 -17.35 -19.25 15.65
N CYS A 42 -16.67 -18.12 15.84
CA CYS A 42 -15.49 -17.75 15.05
C CYS A 42 -14.26 -18.62 15.33
N ARG A 43 -14.09 -19.14 16.55
CA ARG A 43 -12.93 -19.94 16.97
C ARG A 43 -13.00 -21.39 16.51
N ASP A 44 -14.21 -21.92 16.30
CA ASP A 44 -14.43 -23.32 15.91
C ASP A 44 -15.20 -23.45 14.59
N PRO A 45 -14.57 -23.10 13.46
CA PRO A 45 -15.21 -23.20 12.15
C PRO A 45 -15.47 -24.66 11.71
N VAL A 46 -14.90 -25.66 12.39
CA VAL A 46 -15.13 -27.08 12.10
C VAL A 46 -16.48 -27.51 12.67
N THR A 47 -16.75 -27.17 13.93
CA THR A 47 -18.04 -27.44 14.56
C THR A 47 -19.15 -26.58 13.95
N PHE A 48 -18.88 -25.29 13.72
CA PHE A 48 -19.81 -24.36 13.09
C PHE A 48 -19.56 -24.27 11.58
N SER A 49 -19.79 -25.38 10.86
CA SER A 49 -19.40 -25.50 9.45
C SER A 49 -20.29 -24.76 8.44
N ASP A 50 -21.44 -24.23 8.86
CA ASP A 50 -22.35 -23.51 7.97
C ASP A 50 -21.74 -22.19 7.47
N PRO A 51 -21.57 -21.99 6.15
CA PRO A 51 -20.90 -20.80 5.61
C PRO A 51 -21.61 -19.48 5.96
N SER A 52 -22.94 -19.49 6.03
CA SER A 52 -23.73 -18.31 6.35
C SER A 52 -23.56 -17.92 7.81
N LEU A 53 -23.58 -18.90 8.71
CA LEU A 53 -23.29 -18.71 10.14
C LEU A 53 -21.88 -18.17 10.35
N GLN A 54 -20.85 -18.78 9.74
CA GLN A 54 -19.47 -18.29 9.87
C GLN A 54 -19.31 -16.85 9.40
N THR A 55 -19.90 -16.52 8.24
CA THR A 55 -19.82 -15.17 7.67
C THR A 55 -20.55 -14.15 8.56
N ALA A 56 -21.71 -14.51 9.09
CA ALA A 56 -22.47 -13.65 10.00
C ALA A 56 -21.75 -13.46 11.33
N ALA A 57 -21.18 -14.52 11.91
CA ALA A 57 -20.41 -14.46 13.15
C ALA A 57 -19.17 -13.59 12.99
N ALA A 58 -18.37 -13.80 11.94
CA ALA A 58 -17.17 -13.00 11.67
C ALA A 58 -17.49 -11.52 11.46
N LEU A 59 -18.57 -11.19 10.73
CA LEU A 59 -19.03 -9.82 10.56
C LEU A 59 -19.52 -9.20 11.88
N SER A 60 -20.22 -9.98 12.71
CA SER A 60 -20.71 -9.54 14.02
C SER A 60 -19.55 -9.25 14.97
N MET A 61 -18.55 -10.13 15.00
CA MET A 61 -17.31 -9.95 15.75
C MET A 61 -16.61 -8.66 15.31
N ALA A 62 -16.42 -8.47 14.00
CA ALA A 62 -15.82 -7.27 13.45
C ALA A 62 -16.56 -5.99 13.83
N LYS A 63 -17.90 -6.00 13.84
CA LYS A 63 -18.70 -4.85 14.30
C LYS A 63 -18.54 -4.59 15.79
N MET A 64 -18.49 -5.63 16.63
CA MET A 64 -18.22 -5.48 18.06
C MET A 64 -16.82 -4.91 18.32
N MET A 65 -15.83 -5.30 17.52
CA MET A 65 -14.48 -4.75 17.58
C MET A 65 -14.41 -3.25 17.22
N LEU A 66 -15.41 -2.68 16.54
CA LEU A 66 -15.47 -1.22 16.30
C LEU A 66 -16.03 -0.42 17.50
N VAL A 67 -16.64 -1.11 18.47
CA VAL A 67 -17.24 -0.48 19.65
C VAL A 67 -16.21 -0.18 20.74
N SER A 68 -15.22 -1.06 20.91
CA SER A 68 -14.24 -0.98 22.00
C SER A 68 -12.84 -1.32 21.50
N SER A 69 -11.87 -0.46 21.76
CA SER A 69 -10.44 -0.65 21.47
C SER A 69 -9.86 -1.85 22.22
N GLU A 70 -10.28 -2.08 23.46
CA GLU A 70 -9.84 -3.25 24.25
C GLU A 70 -10.37 -4.56 23.64
N PHE A 71 -11.64 -4.57 23.22
CA PHE A 71 -12.21 -5.73 22.53
C PHE A 71 -11.54 -5.96 21.17
N CYS A 72 -11.22 -4.88 20.44
CA CYS A 72 -10.48 -4.93 19.19
C CYS A 72 -9.10 -5.57 19.39
N GLU A 73 -8.31 -5.02 20.31
CA GLU A 73 -6.94 -5.49 20.58
C GLU A 73 -6.91 -6.97 20.95
N LYS A 74 -7.82 -7.41 21.83
CA LYS A 74 -7.93 -8.81 22.27
C LYS A 74 -8.28 -9.79 21.15
N ASN A 75 -8.98 -9.35 20.11
CA ASN A 75 -9.53 -10.24 19.08
C ASN A 75 -8.90 -10.04 17.68
N LEU A 76 -7.97 -9.10 17.52
CA LEU A 76 -7.30 -8.85 16.23
C LEU A 76 -6.61 -10.07 15.65
N GLN A 77 -5.95 -10.88 16.48
CA GLN A 77 -5.32 -12.12 16.01
C GLN A 77 -6.33 -13.10 15.42
N LEU A 78 -7.51 -13.25 16.05
CA LEU A 78 -8.58 -14.11 15.55
C LEU A 78 -9.12 -13.56 14.23
N LEU A 79 -9.37 -12.25 14.15
CA LEU A 79 -9.81 -11.59 12.92
C LEU A 79 -8.83 -11.84 11.76
N VAL A 80 -7.53 -11.61 11.99
CA VAL A 80 -6.50 -11.82 10.97
C VAL A 80 -6.41 -13.28 10.56
N SER A 81 -6.49 -14.21 11.52
CA SER A 81 -6.48 -15.65 11.24
C SER A 81 -7.63 -16.06 10.33
N LEU A 82 -8.85 -15.55 10.58
CA LEU A 82 -10.01 -15.80 9.74
C LEU A 82 -9.87 -15.14 8.36
N MET A 83 -9.36 -13.91 8.31
CA MET A 83 -9.10 -13.18 7.06
C MET A 83 -8.06 -13.88 6.18
N GLU A 84 -7.10 -14.60 6.77
CA GLU A 84 -6.06 -15.37 6.07
C GLU A 84 -6.51 -16.76 5.65
N ARG A 85 -7.21 -17.48 6.54
CA ARG A 85 -7.38 -18.93 6.41
C ARG A 85 -8.77 -19.36 5.98
N SER A 86 -9.78 -18.50 6.08
CA SER A 86 -11.14 -18.87 5.68
C SER A 86 -11.20 -19.20 4.18
N SER A 87 -11.89 -20.28 3.84
CA SER A 87 -12.16 -20.65 2.45
C SER A 87 -13.21 -19.74 1.79
N LEU A 88 -13.95 -18.95 2.58
CA LEU A 88 -15.07 -18.14 2.12
C LEU A 88 -14.61 -16.75 1.68
N PRO A 89 -14.68 -16.39 0.38
CA PRO A 89 -14.25 -15.08 -0.08
C PRO A 89 -15.04 -13.93 0.54
N THR A 90 -16.36 -14.09 0.72
CA THR A 90 -17.23 -13.07 1.31
C THR A 90 -16.83 -12.75 2.74
N LEU A 91 -16.52 -13.77 3.54
CA LEU A 91 -16.03 -13.59 4.90
C LEU A 91 -14.72 -12.80 4.90
N ARG A 92 -13.75 -13.20 4.08
CA ARG A 92 -12.47 -12.48 3.97
C ARG A 92 -12.64 -11.04 3.52
N CYS A 93 -13.53 -10.76 2.56
CA CYS A 93 -13.87 -9.39 2.14
C CYS A 93 -14.43 -8.55 3.29
N ASN A 94 -15.38 -9.10 4.05
CA ASN A 94 -15.95 -8.42 5.21
C ASN A 94 -14.87 -8.05 6.23
N LEU A 95 -13.91 -8.96 6.47
CA LEU A 95 -12.84 -8.71 7.43
C LEU A 95 -11.79 -7.71 6.90
N VAL A 96 -11.53 -7.67 5.59
CA VAL A 96 -10.69 -6.62 4.97
C VAL A 96 -11.33 -5.25 5.13
N ILE A 97 -12.63 -5.12 4.88
CA ILE A 97 -13.38 -3.86 5.08
C ILE A 97 -13.33 -3.46 6.55
N ALA A 98 -13.61 -4.40 7.45
CA ALA A 98 -13.61 -4.13 8.88
C ALA A 98 -12.23 -3.72 9.40
N MET A 99 -11.13 -4.33 8.92
CA MET A 99 -9.77 -3.88 9.23
C MET A 99 -9.52 -2.45 8.76
N GLY A 100 -10.09 -2.06 7.62
CA GLY A 100 -10.06 -0.67 7.14
C GLY A 100 -10.80 0.28 8.09
N ASP A 101 -12.02 -0.06 8.50
CA ASP A 101 -12.81 0.73 9.44
C ASP A 101 -12.10 0.86 10.80
N MET A 102 -11.50 -0.23 11.30
CA MET A 102 -10.72 -0.25 12.52
C MET A 102 -9.44 0.58 12.39
N SER A 103 -8.81 0.64 11.20
CA SER A 103 -7.65 1.51 10.97
C SER A 103 -8.02 2.99 11.12
N TYR A 104 -9.27 3.35 10.85
CA TYR A 104 -9.77 4.70 11.11
C TYR A 104 -10.11 4.92 12.59
N ARG A 105 -10.81 3.96 13.20
CA ARG A 105 -11.34 4.07 14.56
C ARG A 105 -10.25 3.93 15.64
N PHE A 106 -9.32 2.98 15.46
CA PHE A 106 -8.29 2.59 16.42
C PHE A 106 -6.90 2.44 15.75
N PRO A 107 -6.35 3.49 15.14
CA PRO A 107 -5.16 3.40 14.29
C PRO A 107 -3.94 2.78 14.99
N ASN A 108 -3.70 3.13 16.25
CA ASN A 108 -2.56 2.62 17.02
C ASN A 108 -2.65 1.11 17.29
N VAL A 109 -3.88 0.59 17.44
CA VAL A 109 -4.12 -0.84 17.69
C VAL A 109 -3.91 -1.65 16.41
N VAL A 110 -4.32 -1.09 15.26
CA VAL A 110 -4.30 -1.79 13.97
C VAL A 110 -2.97 -1.64 13.22
N GLU A 111 -2.20 -0.56 13.45
CA GLU A 111 -0.94 -0.31 12.75
C GLU A 111 0.00 -1.53 12.65
N PRO A 112 0.26 -2.29 13.74
CA PRO A 112 1.14 -3.46 13.70
C PRO A 112 0.63 -4.58 12.78
N TRP A 113 -0.67 -4.60 12.49
CA TRP A 113 -1.34 -5.63 11.70
C TRP A 113 -1.59 -5.20 10.24
N SER A 114 -1.25 -3.96 9.87
CA SER A 114 -1.49 -3.39 8.53
C SER A 114 -0.97 -4.27 7.39
N ALA A 115 0.16 -4.96 7.59
CA ALA A 115 0.73 -5.90 6.61
C ALA A 115 -0.24 -6.98 6.16
N HIS A 116 -1.14 -7.43 7.04
CA HIS A 116 -2.11 -8.46 6.70
C HIS A 116 -3.16 -7.94 5.71
N ILE A 117 -3.47 -6.64 5.70
CA ILE A 117 -4.34 -6.03 4.69
C ILE A 117 -3.64 -6.06 3.32
N TYR A 118 -2.38 -5.62 3.24
CA TYR A 118 -1.61 -5.63 1.98
C TYR A 118 -1.45 -7.04 1.42
N SER A 119 -1.28 -8.06 2.27
CA SER A 119 -1.18 -9.45 1.82
C SER A 119 -2.43 -9.94 1.04
N ARG A 120 -3.60 -9.31 1.24
CA ARG A 120 -4.84 -9.63 0.52
C ARG A 120 -4.88 -9.11 -0.91
N LEU A 121 -3.91 -8.29 -1.33
CA LEU A 121 -3.70 -7.97 -2.74
C LEU A 121 -3.29 -9.19 -3.57
N HIS A 122 -2.77 -10.24 -2.92
CA HIS A 122 -2.36 -11.49 -3.56
C HIS A 122 -3.38 -12.63 -3.34
N ASP A 123 -4.60 -12.30 -2.92
CA ASP A 123 -5.63 -13.30 -2.65
C ASP A 123 -6.02 -14.08 -3.93
N PRO A 124 -6.26 -15.40 -3.87
CA PRO A 124 -6.74 -16.15 -5.03
C PRO A 124 -8.10 -15.65 -5.55
N SER A 125 -8.94 -15.10 -4.68
CA SER A 125 -10.25 -14.58 -5.07
C SER A 125 -10.14 -13.16 -5.62
N LEU A 126 -10.59 -12.97 -6.87
CA LEU A 126 -10.76 -11.65 -7.48
C LEU A 126 -11.57 -10.70 -6.59
N LEU A 127 -12.63 -11.20 -5.93
CA LEU A 127 -13.48 -10.39 -5.06
C LEU A 127 -12.70 -9.82 -3.86
N VAL A 128 -11.81 -10.62 -3.27
CA VAL A 128 -10.98 -10.20 -2.14
C VAL A 128 -9.91 -9.21 -2.61
N ARG A 129 -9.23 -9.48 -3.73
CA ARG A 129 -8.26 -8.54 -4.31
C ARG A 129 -8.90 -7.19 -4.60
N ARG A 130 -10.07 -7.19 -5.26
CA ARG A 130 -10.83 -5.97 -5.56
C ARG A 130 -11.19 -5.19 -4.31
N THR A 131 -11.74 -5.86 -3.30
CA THR A 131 -12.08 -5.25 -2.00
C THR A 131 -10.85 -4.64 -1.35
N THR A 132 -9.72 -5.34 -1.40
CA THR A 132 -8.45 -4.90 -0.82
C THR A 132 -7.91 -3.65 -1.50
N VAL A 133 -7.94 -3.57 -2.84
CA VAL A 133 -7.51 -2.37 -3.57
C VAL A 133 -8.38 -1.17 -3.18
N ILE A 134 -9.70 -1.33 -3.04
CA ILE A 134 -10.60 -0.24 -2.60
C ILE A 134 -10.24 0.23 -1.20
N VAL A 135 -10.13 -0.69 -0.25
CA VAL A 135 -9.85 -0.36 1.16
C VAL A 135 -8.49 0.32 1.28
N LEU A 136 -7.43 -0.24 0.69
CA LEU A 136 -6.10 0.36 0.73
C LEU A 136 -6.04 1.71 0.02
N SER A 137 -6.72 1.86 -1.12
CA SER A 137 -6.80 3.17 -1.80
C SER A 137 -7.40 4.22 -0.87
N ASN A 138 -8.51 3.92 -0.20
CA ASN A 138 -9.14 4.84 0.74
C ASN A 138 -8.24 5.15 1.95
N LEU A 139 -7.60 4.14 2.55
CA LEU A 139 -6.73 4.33 3.71
C LEU A 139 -5.51 5.19 3.37
N ILE A 140 -4.85 4.92 2.24
CA ILE A 140 -3.66 5.66 1.81
C ILE A 140 -4.03 7.08 1.40
N MET A 141 -5.13 7.25 0.64
CA MET A 141 -5.58 8.58 0.20
C MET A 141 -6.01 9.46 1.38
N ASN A 142 -6.39 8.88 2.51
CA ASN A 142 -6.71 9.60 3.75
C ASN A 142 -5.59 9.59 4.81
N GLU A 143 -4.37 9.13 4.47
CA GLU A 143 -3.21 9.10 5.39
C GLU A 143 -3.41 8.27 6.67
N MET A 144 -4.32 7.28 6.63
CA MET A 144 -4.62 6.42 7.79
C MET A 144 -3.64 5.27 7.96
N VAL A 145 -2.92 4.89 6.90
CA VAL A 145 -1.93 3.81 6.93
C VAL A 145 -0.61 4.29 6.34
N LYS A 146 0.50 3.87 6.96
CA LYS A 146 1.85 4.18 6.48
C LYS A 146 2.12 3.41 5.18
N VAL A 147 2.57 4.13 4.16
CA VAL A 147 2.86 3.59 2.82
C VAL A 147 4.25 2.95 2.66
N LYS A 148 5.07 2.90 3.71
CA LYS A 148 6.48 2.50 3.60
C LYS A 148 6.62 1.02 3.26
N GLY A 149 7.32 0.71 2.16
CA GLY A 149 7.58 -0.64 1.66
C GLY A 149 6.39 -1.36 1.00
N GLN A 150 5.18 -1.26 1.56
CA GLN A 150 4.01 -2.06 1.18
C GLN A 150 3.23 -1.52 -0.02
N ILE A 151 3.40 -0.24 -0.37
CA ILE A 151 2.75 0.33 -1.57
C ILE A 151 3.26 -0.32 -2.87
N SER A 152 4.41 -0.98 -2.83
CA SER A 152 4.94 -1.78 -3.94
C SER A 152 4.01 -2.94 -4.31
N ASP A 153 3.27 -3.50 -3.36
CA ASP A 153 2.29 -4.57 -3.63
C ASP A 153 1.08 -4.02 -4.41
N LEU A 154 0.67 -2.76 -4.16
CA LEU A 154 -0.29 -2.07 -5.02
C LEU A 154 0.29 -1.79 -6.41
N ALA A 155 1.58 -1.48 -6.52
CA ALA A 155 2.22 -1.29 -7.83
C ALA A 155 2.25 -2.59 -8.65
N LEU A 156 2.43 -3.75 -8.01
CA LEU A 156 2.32 -5.05 -8.68
C LEU A 156 0.94 -5.29 -9.29
N CYS A 157 -0.12 -4.72 -8.70
CA CYS A 157 -1.47 -4.85 -9.22
C CYS A 157 -1.67 -4.17 -10.58
N ILE A 158 -0.79 -3.26 -11.02
CA ILE A 158 -0.83 -2.65 -12.38
C ILE A 158 -0.71 -3.71 -13.49
N VAL A 159 -0.08 -4.85 -13.18
CA VAL A 159 0.09 -6.00 -14.11
C VAL A 159 -0.60 -7.26 -13.57
N ASP A 160 -1.67 -7.08 -12.77
CA ASP A 160 -2.56 -8.16 -12.36
C ASP A 160 -3.17 -8.82 -13.61
N PRO A 161 -3.35 -10.16 -13.62
CA PRO A 161 -4.01 -10.84 -14.73
C PRO A 161 -5.47 -10.41 -14.96
N GLU A 162 -6.14 -9.86 -13.94
CA GLU A 162 -7.51 -9.36 -14.06
C GLU A 162 -7.51 -7.86 -14.38
N ASP A 163 -8.02 -7.52 -15.57
CA ASP A 163 -8.03 -6.14 -16.09
C ASP A 163 -8.68 -5.13 -15.12
N ILE A 164 -9.70 -5.56 -14.38
CA ILE A 164 -10.38 -4.70 -13.39
C ILE A 164 -9.43 -4.30 -12.26
N ILE A 165 -8.56 -5.20 -11.80
CA ILE A 165 -7.59 -4.92 -10.73
C ILE A 165 -6.48 -4.01 -11.27
N ALA A 166 -5.98 -4.30 -12.47
CA ALA A 166 -4.99 -3.46 -13.15
C ALA A 166 -5.49 -2.02 -13.35
N ALA A 167 -6.72 -1.86 -13.82
CA ALA A 167 -7.35 -0.56 -14.00
C ALA A 167 -7.47 0.20 -12.66
N MET A 168 -7.92 -0.47 -11.59
CA MET A 168 -8.05 0.15 -10.27
C MET A 168 -6.69 0.57 -9.69
N ALA A 169 -5.64 -0.24 -9.86
CA ALA A 169 -4.29 0.11 -9.44
C ALA A 169 -3.76 1.33 -10.21
N CYS A 170 -3.97 1.38 -11.53
CA CYS A 170 -3.61 2.54 -12.35
C CYS A 170 -4.34 3.81 -11.89
N SER A 171 -5.65 3.73 -11.65
CA SER A 171 -6.44 4.85 -11.12
C SER A 171 -5.94 5.31 -9.76
N PHE A 172 -5.59 4.38 -8.86
CA PHE A 172 -5.01 4.73 -7.56
C PHE A 172 -3.72 5.55 -7.71
N PHE A 173 -2.76 5.10 -8.53
CA PHE A 173 -1.51 5.84 -8.72
C PHE A 173 -1.73 7.18 -9.41
N PHE A 174 -2.69 7.28 -10.33
CA PHE A 174 -3.08 8.54 -10.95
C PHE A 174 -3.62 9.55 -9.93
N GLU A 175 -4.48 9.11 -9.00
CA GLU A 175 -4.98 9.99 -7.93
C GLU A 175 -3.86 10.32 -6.91
N LEU A 176 -2.99 9.37 -6.59
CA LEU A 176 -1.86 9.60 -5.69
C LEU A 176 -0.86 10.63 -6.26
N ALA A 177 -0.67 10.64 -7.58
CA ALA A 177 0.18 11.62 -8.27
C ALA A 177 -0.31 13.07 -8.09
N LYS A 178 -1.63 13.25 -7.98
CA LYS A 178 -2.25 14.56 -7.72
C LYS A 178 -2.06 15.04 -6.29
N LYS A 179 -1.78 14.13 -5.34
CA LYS A 179 -1.64 14.43 -3.91
C LYS A 179 -0.24 14.96 -3.57
N GLY A 180 0.06 16.19 -4.01
CA GLY A 180 1.26 16.92 -3.63
C GLY A 180 2.56 16.26 -4.10
N ASN A 181 3.31 15.66 -3.17
CA ASN A 181 4.55 14.93 -3.44
C ASN A 181 4.45 13.44 -3.05
N ALA A 182 3.23 12.94 -2.77
CA ALA A 182 3.02 11.61 -2.22
C ALA A 182 3.63 10.51 -3.10
N LEU A 183 3.33 10.51 -4.40
CA LEU A 183 3.90 9.54 -5.34
C LEU A 183 5.43 9.59 -5.40
N TYR A 184 6.00 10.79 -5.49
CA TYR A 184 7.46 10.95 -5.54
C TYR A 184 8.15 10.40 -4.26
N ASN A 185 7.52 10.57 -3.10
CA ASN A 185 8.09 10.12 -1.83
C ASN A 185 8.16 8.59 -1.71
N VAL A 186 7.28 7.85 -2.39
CA VAL A 186 7.25 6.38 -2.35
C VAL A 186 8.03 5.73 -3.50
N MET A 187 8.44 6.49 -4.51
CA MET A 187 9.19 5.95 -5.66
C MET A 187 10.44 5.13 -5.27
N PRO A 188 11.30 5.58 -4.33
CA PRO A 188 12.48 4.80 -3.96
C PRO A 188 12.12 3.41 -3.40
N ASP A 189 11.03 3.31 -2.66
CA ASP A 189 10.56 2.04 -2.07
C ASP A 189 10.02 1.11 -3.17
N ILE A 190 9.20 1.64 -4.09
CA ILE A 190 8.66 0.89 -5.23
C ILE A 190 9.80 0.32 -6.08
N ILE A 191 10.75 1.17 -6.50
CA ILE A 191 11.89 0.73 -7.31
C ILE A 191 12.71 -0.31 -6.54
N SER A 192 12.98 -0.10 -5.25
CA SER A 192 13.74 -1.03 -4.44
C SER A 192 13.10 -2.41 -4.38
N ARG A 193 11.80 -2.46 -4.06
CA ARG A 193 11.09 -3.71 -3.81
C ARG A 193 10.92 -4.49 -5.10
N LEU A 194 10.54 -3.80 -6.18
CA LEU A 194 10.30 -4.42 -7.48
C LEU A 194 11.60 -4.88 -8.18
N SER A 195 12.74 -4.26 -7.86
CA SER A 195 14.06 -4.70 -8.33
C SER A 195 14.68 -5.80 -7.43
N SER A 196 14.01 -6.20 -6.35
CA SER A 196 14.55 -7.23 -5.45
C SER A 196 14.56 -8.59 -6.14
N PRO A 197 15.69 -9.32 -6.15
CA PRO A 197 15.75 -10.68 -6.67
C PRO A 197 14.73 -11.63 -6.01
N ASP A 198 14.44 -11.42 -4.72
CA ASP A 198 13.53 -12.28 -3.94
C ASP A 198 12.09 -12.26 -4.45
N LEU A 199 11.69 -11.18 -5.14
CA LEU A 199 10.35 -11.05 -5.69
C LEU A 199 10.15 -11.88 -6.96
N ASN A 200 11.24 -12.29 -7.64
CA ASN A 200 11.21 -13.01 -8.91
C ASN A 200 10.31 -12.36 -9.99
N LEU A 201 10.23 -11.03 -10.00
CA LEU A 201 9.41 -10.29 -10.97
C LEU A 201 10.06 -10.29 -12.36
N PRO A 202 9.37 -10.73 -13.42
CA PRO A 202 9.90 -10.64 -14.79
C PRO A 202 10.23 -9.20 -15.19
N GLU A 203 11.33 -9.01 -15.91
CA GLU A 203 11.83 -7.67 -16.31
C GLU A 203 10.77 -6.88 -17.10
N GLN A 204 10.04 -7.55 -17.99
CA GLN A 204 8.95 -6.94 -18.75
C GLN A 204 7.84 -6.39 -17.84
N LYS A 205 7.46 -7.11 -16.78
CA LYS A 205 6.45 -6.66 -15.82
C LYS A 205 6.95 -5.46 -15.01
N PHE A 206 8.20 -5.52 -14.54
CA PHE A 206 8.85 -4.36 -13.91
C PHE A 206 8.79 -3.14 -14.81
N GLN A 207 9.18 -3.29 -16.08
CA GLN A 207 9.22 -2.21 -17.06
C GLN A 207 7.84 -1.58 -17.30
N LEU A 208 6.79 -2.39 -17.39
CA LEU A 208 5.40 -1.92 -17.53
C LEU A 208 4.95 -1.10 -16.32
N ILE A 209 5.20 -1.60 -15.11
CA ILE A 209 4.84 -0.91 -13.85
C ILE A 209 5.56 0.43 -13.78
N LEU A 210 6.89 0.43 -13.88
CA LEU A 210 7.69 1.65 -13.68
C LEU A 210 7.46 2.68 -14.79
N LYS A 211 7.19 2.24 -16.02
CA LYS A 211 6.79 3.14 -17.11
C LYS A 211 5.50 3.87 -16.77
N HIS A 212 4.48 3.16 -16.28
CA HIS A 212 3.24 3.79 -15.87
C HIS A 212 3.47 4.78 -14.72
N VAL A 213 4.09 4.31 -13.63
CA VAL A 213 4.22 5.09 -12.40
C VAL A 213 5.12 6.32 -12.56
N ILE A 214 6.27 6.22 -13.25
CA ILE A 214 7.18 7.36 -13.47
C ILE A 214 6.53 8.41 -14.39
N ASN A 215 5.76 8.00 -15.40
CA ASN A 215 5.09 8.94 -16.32
C ASN A 215 4.02 9.80 -15.63
N LEU A 216 3.57 9.42 -14.45
CA LEU A 216 2.65 10.24 -13.64
C LEU A 216 3.36 11.39 -12.92
N ILE A 217 4.69 11.38 -12.84
CA ILE A 217 5.48 12.44 -12.21
C ILE A 217 5.74 13.54 -13.23
N THR A 218 4.99 14.64 -13.13
CA THR A 218 5.07 15.75 -14.09
C THR A 218 6.01 16.88 -13.65
N LYS A 219 6.38 16.95 -12.38
CA LYS A 219 7.24 18.03 -11.85
C LYS A 219 8.70 17.78 -12.21
N GLU A 220 9.28 18.64 -13.04
CA GLU A 220 10.69 18.54 -13.49
C GLU A 220 11.68 18.41 -12.32
N ARG A 221 11.52 19.22 -11.26
CA ARG A 221 12.40 19.16 -10.08
C ARG A 221 12.39 17.77 -9.40
N GLN A 222 11.24 17.09 -9.41
CA GLN A 222 11.14 15.74 -8.85
C GLN A 222 11.88 14.74 -9.72
N LEU A 223 11.72 14.82 -11.04
CA LEU A 223 12.42 13.98 -12.01
C LEU A 223 13.95 14.18 -11.93
N GLU A 224 14.42 15.43 -11.87
CA GLU A 224 15.84 15.77 -11.67
C GLU A 224 16.41 15.16 -10.37
N SER A 225 15.65 15.20 -9.28
CA SER A 225 16.06 14.59 -8.02
C SER A 225 15.98 13.06 -8.05
N LEU A 226 15.03 12.50 -8.80
CA LEU A 226 14.91 11.06 -8.99
C LEU A 226 16.10 10.50 -9.79
N VAL A 227 16.60 11.21 -10.81
CA VAL A 227 17.83 10.87 -11.53
C VAL A 227 19.00 10.72 -10.57
N GLU A 228 19.23 11.71 -9.71
CA GLU A 228 20.31 11.67 -8.72
C GLU A 228 20.15 10.50 -7.75
N LYS A 229 18.95 10.30 -7.20
CA LYS A 229 18.64 9.17 -6.30
C LYS A 229 18.88 7.80 -6.97
N LEU A 230 18.49 7.65 -8.23
CA LEU A 230 18.73 6.43 -9.01
C LEU A 230 20.22 6.18 -9.20
N CYS A 231 20.99 7.21 -9.55
CA CYS A 231 22.45 7.10 -9.69
C CYS A 231 23.10 6.63 -8.38
N LEU A 232 22.78 7.28 -7.25
CA LEU A 232 23.31 6.88 -5.94
C LEU A 232 22.93 5.44 -5.59
N ARG A 233 21.77 4.96 -6.04
CA ARG A 233 21.30 3.60 -5.76
C ARG A 233 22.09 2.51 -6.50
N PHE A 234 22.78 2.83 -7.60
CA PHE A 234 23.70 1.88 -8.23
C PHE A 234 24.80 1.40 -7.29
N GLN A 235 25.26 2.23 -6.35
CA GLN A 235 26.28 1.84 -5.37
C GLN A 235 25.82 0.68 -4.46
N ALA A 236 24.54 0.69 -4.08
CA ALA A 236 23.95 -0.33 -3.22
C ALA A 236 23.47 -1.57 -4.01
N ALA A 237 23.42 -1.49 -5.34
CA ALA A 237 22.96 -2.57 -6.20
C ALA A 237 24.07 -3.61 -6.39
N GLN A 238 23.83 -4.85 -5.96
CA GLN A 238 24.83 -5.91 -5.99
C GLN A 238 24.62 -6.92 -7.12
N LYS A 239 23.42 -6.95 -7.71
CA LYS A 239 23.05 -7.92 -8.75
C LYS A 239 22.83 -7.22 -10.08
N GLU A 240 23.22 -7.89 -11.17
CA GLU A 240 23.00 -7.41 -12.54
C GLU A 240 21.55 -7.01 -12.81
N ARG A 241 20.59 -7.76 -12.26
CA ARG A 241 19.16 -7.44 -12.42
C ARG A 241 18.83 -6.04 -11.91
N GLN A 242 19.37 -5.66 -10.75
CA GLN A 242 19.15 -4.33 -10.18
C GLN A 242 19.80 -3.25 -11.03
N TRP A 243 20.98 -3.49 -11.60
CA TRP A 243 21.63 -2.53 -12.50
C TRP A 243 20.78 -2.28 -13.74
N ARG A 244 20.24 -3.35 -14.34
CA ARG A 244 19.33 -3.27 -15.49
C ARG A 244 18.04 -2.51 -15.17
N ASP A 245 17.40 -2.83 -14.05
CA ASP A 245 16.17 -2.17 -13.60
C ASP A 245 16.39 -0.66 -13.34
N LEU A 246 17.49 -0.30 -12.68
CA LEU A 246 17.86 1.11 -12.45
C LEU A 246 18.18 1.84 -13.76
N ALA A 247 18.93 1.19 -14.67
CA ALA A 247 19.27 1.76 -15.96
C ALA A 247 18.00 2.00 -16.80
N TYR A 248 17.06 1.05 -16.80
CA TYR A 248 15.76 1.22 -17.44
C TYR A 248 14.99 2.41 -16.85
N CYS A 249 14.93 2.55 -15.52
CA CYS A 249 14.26 3.69 -14.89
C CYS A 249 14.85 5.03 -15.37
N LEU A 250 16.17 5.13 -15.53
CA LEU A 250 16.81 6.33 -16.08
C LEU A 250 16.37 6.62 -17.52
N THR A 251 16.13 5.60 -18.35
CA THR A 251 15.65 5.81 -19.74
C THR A 251 14.25 6.43 -19.83
N LEU A 252 13.45 6.34 -18.77
CA LEU A 252 12.10 6.89 -18.70
C LEU A 252 12.07 8.40 -18.42
N MET A 253 13.22 8.99 -18.04
CA MET A 253 13.26 10.39 -17.62
C MET A 253 13.31 11.33 -18.85
N PRO A 254 12.50 12.40 -18.88
CA PRO A 254 12.70 13.47 -19.85
C PRO A 254 13.93 14.29 -19.45
N TYR A 255 14.99 14.20 -20.25
CA TYR A 255 16.26 14.87 -19.94
C TYR A 255 16.27 16.34 -20.37
N THR A 256 16.24 17.24 -19.38
CA THR A 256 16.66 18.65 -19.50
C THR A 256 18.18 18.78 -19.33
N GLU A 257 18.75 19.92 -19.69
CA GLU A 257 20.19 20.19 -19.47
C GLU A 257 20.63 20.00 -18.01
N ARG A 258 19.78 20.40 -17.05
CA ARG A 258 20.04 20.24 -15.61
C ARG A 258 20.04 18.78 -15.18
N SER A 259 19.04 18.01 -15.61
CA SER A 259 18.96 16.58 -15.30
C SER A 259 20.12 15.79 -15.94
N LEU A 260 20.56 16.19 -17.14
CA LEU A 260 21.72 15.59 -17.80
C LEU A 260 23.01 15.90 -17.04
N ARG A 261 23.22 17.15 -16.62
CA ARG A 261 24.36 17.53 -15.76
C ARG A 261 24.36 16.70 -14.46
N ARG A 262 23.20 16.47 -13.84
CA ARG A 262 23.08 15.60 -12.67
C ARG A 262 23.51 14.15 -12.96
N LEU A 263 23.10 13.59 -14.10
CA LEU A 263 23.51 12.26 -14.54
C LEU A 263 25.04 12.20 -14.72
N LEU A 264 25.61 13.16 -15.44
CA LEU A 264 27.05 13.24 -15.73
C LEU A 264 27.89 13.41 -14.47
N ASN A 265 27.45 14.24 -13.53
CA ASN A 265 28.14 14.44 -12.24
C ASN A 265 28.17 13.17 -11.37
N ASN A 266 27.25 12.22 -11.62
CA ASN A 266 27.15 10.98 -10.87
C ASN A 266 27.66 9.75 -11.64
N VAL A 267 28.42 9.93 -12.74
CA VAL A 267 28.96 8.81 -13.54
C VAL A 267 29.76 7.82 -12.70
N ALA A 268 30.51 8.30 -11.72
CA ALA A 268 31.28 7.45 -10.81
C ALA A 268 30.41 6.43 -10.03
N MET A 269 29.10 6.64 -9.92
CA MET A 269 28.18 5.76 -9.20
C MET A 269 27.80 4.51 -9.99
N PHE A 270 27.94 4.52 -11.32
CA PHE A 270 27.49 3.44 -12.21
C PHE A 270 28.50 3.06 -13.30
N ALA A 271 29.62 3.79 -13.43
CA ALA A 271 30.61 3.55 -14.48
C ALA A 271 31.14 2.11 -14.50
N ASP A 272 31.34 1.52 -13.33
CA ASP A 272 31.81 0.14 -13.18
C ASP A 272 30.78 -0.90 -13.67
N LYS A 273 29.50 -0.51 -13.87
CA LYS A 273 28.42 -1.36 -14.37
C LYS A 273 28.19 -1.24 -15.88
N LEU A 274 28.86 -0.32 -16.57
CA LEU A 274 28.70 -0.09 -18.01
C LEU A 274 29.23 -1.23 -18.88
N HIS A 275 29.91 -2.23 -18.31
CA HIS A 275 30.29 -3.44 -19.02
C HIS A 275 29.10 -4.37 -19.28
N GLU A 276 28.00 -4.21 -18.54
CA GLU A 276 26.77 -4.98 -18.75
C GLU A 276 26.02 -4.43 -19.99
N PRO A 277 25.73 -5.26 -21.02
CA PRO A 277 25.22 -4.78 -22.30
C PRO A 277 23.90 -4.01 -22.23
N VAL A 278 22.95 -4.43 -21.37
CA VAL A 278 21.63 -3.79 -21.26
C VAL A 278 21.76 -2.41 -20.59
N VAL A 279 22.61 -2.29 -19.58
CA VAL A 279 22.95 -1.02 -18.93
C VAL A 279 23.62 -0.10 -19.93
N TYR A 280 24.65 -0.57 -20.66
CA TYR A 280 25.33 0.22 -21.69
C TYR A 280 24.37 0.74 -22.77
N ASN A 281 23.47 -0.12 -23.25
CA ASN A 281 22.48 0.24 -24.27
C ASN A 281 21.46 1.25 -23.74
N SER A 282 21.11 1.17 -22.45
CA SER A 282 20.23 2.15 -21.80
C SER A 282 20.86 3.55 -21.79
N PHE A 283 22.13 3.67 -21.40
CA PHE A 283 22.85 4.94 -21.43
C PHE A 283 23.08 5.47 -22.85
N THR A 284 23.36 4.59 -23.81
CA THR A 284 23.45 4.95 -25.23
C THR A 284 22.12 5.52 -25.74
N THR A 285 21.00 4.92 -25.33
CA THR A 285 19.65 5.39 -25.67
C THR A 285 19.37 6.76 -25.06
N ILE A 286 19.76 6.99 -23.81
CA ILE A 286 19.63 8.29 -23.15
C ILE A 286 20.38 9.37 -23.95
N ILE A 287 21.65 9.14 -24.26
CA ILE A 287 22.48 10.09 -25.03
C ILE A 287 21.89 10.37 -26.42
N ALA A 288 21.45 9.33 -27.12
CA ALA A 288 20.85 9.45 -28.44
C ALA A 288 19.55 10.27 -28.43
N ASN A 289 18.71 10.09 -27.40
CA ASN A 289 17.46 10.82 -27.24
C ASN A 289 17.71 12.29 -26.87
N THR A 290 18.66 12.58 -25.99
CA THR A 290 19.03 13.97 -25.66
C THR A 290 19.59 14.72 -26.87
N GLY A 291 20.41 14.07 -27.69
CA GLY A 291 20.97 14.67 -28.91
C GLY A 291 19.94 14.97 -30.00
N LYS A 292 18.79 14.28 -30.02
CA LYS A 292 17.67 14.57 -30.93
C LYS A 292 16.84 15.76 -30.45
N ASN A 293 16.56 15.85 -29.16
CA ASN A 293 15.77 16.94 -28.57
C ASN A 293 16.52 18.28 -28.67
N ALA A 294 17.84 18.27 -28.43
CA ALA A 294 18.69 19.45 -28.62
C ALA A 294 18.69 20.01 -30.07
N LYS A 295 18.34 19.20 -31.07
CA LYS A 295 18.19 19.66 -32.47
C LYS A 295 16.80 20.20 -32.79
N GLN A 296 15.78 19.89 -32.00
CA GLN A 296 14.41 20.37 -32.19
C GLN A 296 14.21 21.76 -31.56
N ASP A 297 14.91 22.07 -30.47
CA ASP A 297 14.85 23.40 -29.80
C ASP A 297 15.62 24.51 -30.55
N ILE A 298 16.32 24.18 -31.65
CA ILE A 298 17.08 25.12 -32.50
C ILE A 298 16.28 25.53 -33.76
N LYS A 299 14.98 25.22 -33.82
CA LYS A 299 14.09 25.63 -34.91
C LYS A 299 13.04 26.64 -34.46
#